data_AF-A0A0M3JPZ9-F1
#
_entry.id   AF-A0A0M3JPZ9-F1
#
_cell.length_a   1.000
_cell.length_b   1.000
_cell.length_c   1.000
_cell.angle_alpha   90.00
_cell.angle_beta   90.00
_cell.angle_gamma   90.00
#
_symmetry.space_group_name_H-M   'P 1'
#
loop_
_entity.id
_entity.type
_entity.pdbx_description
1 polymer ?
#
loop_
_entity_poly.entity_id
_entity_poly.type
_entity_poly.pdbx_seq_one_letter_code
_entity_poly.pdbx_strand_id
1 'polypeptide(L)'
;MTGDVTLNPDASCLVMTTEILRSMLYKGSEIMREVGWVVFDEIHYMRDKERGVVWEETIILLPDNVHYVFLSATIPNARQFAGLR
;
A
#
# COMPACT_ATOMS: atom_id res chain seq x y z
N MET A 1 4.28 -11.95 -2.46
CA MET A 1 5.41 -11.51 -3.28
C MET A 1 6.44 -10.90 -2.37
N THR A 2 7.64 -11.47 -2.37
CA THR A 2 8.83 -10.91 -1.72
C THR A 2 9.90 -10.67 -2.79
N GLY A 3 11.03 -10.09 -2.41
CA GLY A 3 12.17 -9.92 -3.32
C GLY A 3 12.70 -11.24 -3.90
N ASP A 4 12.56 -12.33 -3.15
CA ASP A 4 13.15 -13.63 -3.50
C ASP A 4 12.14 -14.61 -4.11
N VAL A 5 10.86 -14.51 -3.72
CA VAL A 5 9.84 -15.49 -4.09
C VAL A 5 8.54 -14.80 -4.52
N THR A 6 8.05 -15.21 -5.69
CA THR A 6 6.72 -14.87 -6.19
C THR A 6 5.93 -16.15 -6.36
N LEU A 7 4.78 -16.24 -5.69
CA LEU A 7 3.85 -17.35 -5.78
C LEU A 7 2.53 -16.82 -6.35
N ASN A 8 1.98 -17.53 -7.33
CA ASN A 8 0.69 -17.25 -7.96
C ASN A 8 0.47 -15.75 -8.27
N PRO A 9 1.26 -15.16 -9.19
CA PRO A 9 1.18 -13.73 -9.51
C PRO A 9 -0.16 -13.33 -10.15
N ASP A 10 -0.89 -14.30 -10.72
CA ASP A 10 -2.20 -14.09 -11.35
C ASP A 10 -3.37 -14.29 -10.36
N ALA A 11 -3.08 -14.42 -9.06
CA ALA A 11 -4.10 -14.51 -8.04
C ALA A 11 -4.93 -13.23 -7.96
N SER A 12 -6.22 -13.38 -7.65
CA SER A 12 -7.12 -12.25 -7.39
C SER A 12 -6.78 -11.45 -6.14
N CYS A 13 -5.97 -12.00 -5.25
CA CYS A 13 -5.44 -11.34 -4.07
C CYS A 13 -3.94 -11.60 -3.96
N LEU A 14 -3.16 -10.52 -3.95
CA LEU A 14 -1.71 -10.55 -3.83
C LEU A 14 -1.30 -9.97 -2.49
N VAL A 15 -0.59 -10.77 -1.69
CA VAL A 15 0.05 -10.30 -0.46
C VAL A 15 1.50 -9.95 -0.76
N MET A 16 1.93 -8.75 -0.44
CA MET A 16 3.30 -8.28 -0.68
C MET A 16 3.71 -7.26 0.38
N THR A 17 5.01 -6.97 0.48
CA THR A 17 5.46 -5.87 1.35
C THR A 17 5.23 -4.51 0.67
N THR A 18 5.17 -3.45 1.47
CA THR A 18 4.97 -2.08 0.97
C THR A 18 6.09 -1.64 0.01
N GLU A 19 7.33 -2.12 0.23
CA GLU A 19 8.46 -1.85 -0.65
C GLU A 19 8.30 -2.48 -2.04
N ILE A 20 7.72 -3.69 -2.12
CA ILE A 20 7.43 -4.35 -3.39
C ILE A 20 6.32 -3.59 -4.12
N LEU A 21 5.25 -3.22 -3.42
CA LEU A 21 4.18 -2.39 -3.98
C LEU A 21 4.74 -1.07 -4.55
N ARG A 22 5.60 -0.39 -3.79
CA ARG A 22 6.28 0.83 -4.23
C ARG A 22 7.10 0.60 -5.50
N SER A 23 7.87 -0.49 -5.55
CA SER A 23 8.66 -0.83 -6.75
C SER A 23 7.76 -1.07 -7.97
N MET A 24 6.61 -1.72 -7.79
CA MET A 24 5.64 -1.95 -8.87
C MET A 24 5.00 -0.66 -9.37
N LEU A 25 4.68 0.27 -8.46
CA LEU A 25 4.17 1.59 -8.79
C LEU A 25 5.18 2.41 -9.60
N TYR A 26 6.45 2.46 -9.17
CA TYR A 26 7.50 3.16 -9.92
C TYR A 26 7.77 2.57 -11.30
N LYS A 27 7.63 1.26 -11.45
CA LYS A 27 7.82 0.57 -12.74
C LYS A 27 6.61 0.67 -13.67
N GLY A 28 5.48 1.21 -13.19
CA GLY A 28 4.24 1.27 -13.96
C GLY A 28 3.69 -0.12 -14.31
N SER A 29 3.78 -1.08 -13.38
CA SER A 29 3.36 -2.47 -13.60
C SER A 29 1.92 -2.55 -14.12
N GLU A 30 1.68 -3.36 -15.15
CA GLU A 30 0.34 -3.55 -15.73
C GLU A 30 -0.67 -4.08 -14.71
N ILE A 31 -0.21 -4.87 -13.73
CA ILE A 31 -1.01 -5.38 -12.62
C ILE A 31 -1.72 -4.23 -11.90
N MET A 32 -1.05 -3.08 -11.70
CA MET A 32 -1.63 -1.93 -11.00
C MET A 32 -2.79 -1.28 -11.76
N ARG A 33 -2.98 -1.56 -13.06
CA ARG A 33 -4.13 -1.06 -13.83
C ARG A 33 -5.42 -1.79 -13.49
N GLU A 34 -5.33 -3.03 -13.01
CA GLU A 34 -6.46 -3.88 -12.71
C GLU A 34 -6.80 -3.93 -11.20
N VAL A 35 -5.90 -3.43 -10.35
CA VAL A 35 -6.11 -3.37 -8.90
C VAL A 35 -7.22 -2.36 -8.59
N GLY A 36 -8.30 -2.84 -7.98
CA GLY A 36 -9.39 -1.97 -7.48
C GLY A 36 -9.23 -1.57 -6.01
N TRP A 37 -8.50 -2.36 -5.22
CA TRP A 37 -8.37 -2.16 -3.76
C TRP A 37 -6.96 -2.45 -3.28
N VAL A 38 -6.45 -1.62 -2.39
CA VAL A 38 -5.20 -1.85 -1.66
C VAL A 38 -5.50 -1.83 -0.16
N VAL A 39 -5.10 -2.91 0.52
CA VAL A 39 -5.21 -3.03 1.97
C VAL A 39 -3.84 -2.74 2.58
N PHE A 40 -3.84 -1.75 3.45
CA PHE A 40 -2.68 -1.24 4.16
C PHE A 40 -2.77 -1.69 5.62
N ASP A 41 -1.91 -2.63 6.01
CA ASP A 41 -1.92 -3.21 7.35
C ASP A 41 -0.93 -2.49 8.30
N GLU A 42 -1.30 -2.33 9.56
CA GLU A 42 -0.49 -1.66 10.58
C GLU A 42 -0.03 -0.23 10.20
N ILE A 43 -0.92 0.56 9.62
CA ILE A 43 -0.65 1.94 9.17
C ILE A 43 -0.11 2.87 10.28
N HIS A 44 -0.29 2.53 11.55
CA HIS A 44 0.29 3.26 12.68
C HIS A 44 1.83 3.34 12.62
N TYR A 45 2.49 2.42 11.90
CA TYR A 45 3.93 2.48 11.61
C TYR A 45 4.32 3.63 10.68
N MET A 46 3.38 4.31 10.01
CA MET A 46 3.69 5.47 9.18
C MET A 46 4.36 6.61 9.98
N ARG A 47 4.18 6.64 11.30
CA ARG A 47 4.85 7.61 12.19
C ARG A 47 6.33 7.31 12.42
N ASP A 48 6.79 6.12 12.04
CA ASP A 48 8.19 5.74 12.09
C ASP A 48 8.96 6.51 11.01
N LYS A 49 10.02 7.21 11.40
CA LYS A 49 10.79 8.06 10.47
C LYS A 49 11.47 7.28 9.35
N GLU A 50 11.86 6.03 9.59
CA GLU A 50 12.57 5.24 8.60
C GLU A 50 11.60 4.59 7.61
N ARG A 51 10.40 4.21 8.08
CA ARG A 51 9.40 3.48 7.28
C ARG A 51 8.35 4.39 6.66
N GLY A 52 7.98 5.48 7.32
CA GLY A 52 6.87 6.36 6.95
C GLY A 52 6.97 6.91 5.52
N VAL A 53 8.18 7.18 5.05
CA VAL A 53 8.43 7.67 3.68
C VAL A 53 7.89 6.70 2.63
N VAL A 54 8.13 5.39 2.81
CA VAL A 54 7.67 4.36 1.84
C VAL A 54 6.14 4.34 1.77
N TRP A 55 5.49 4.47 2.92
CA TRP A 55 4.03 4.48 3.03
C TRP A 55 3.43 5.71 2.34
N GLU A 56 3.93 6.91 2.65
CA GLU A 56 3.48 8.15 2.02
C GLU A 56 3.63 8.10 0.49
N GLU A 57 4.80 7.65 0.00
CA GLU A 57 5.05 7.50 -1.44
C GLU A 57 4.04 6.54 -2.09
N THR A 58 3.78 5.38 -1.48
CA THR A 58 2.82 4.41 -2.06
C THR A 58 1.40 4.96 -2.11
N ILE A 59 0.95 5.67 -1.08
CA ILE A 59 -0.39 6.25 -1.04
C ILE A 59 -0.53 7.34 -2.11
N ILE A 60 0.51 8.17 -2.29
CA ILE A 60 0.52 9.25 -3.29
C ILE A 60 0.59 8.71 -4.72
N LEU A 61 1.36 7.66 -4.97
CA LEU A 61 1.57 7.09 -6.31
C LEU A 61 0.43 6.19 -6.77
N LEU A 62 -0.47 5.78 -5.88
CA LEU A 62 -1.60 4.93 -6.25
C LEU A 62 -2.57 5.68 -7.18
N PRO A 63 -3.00 5.05 -8.30
CA PRO A 63 -3.97 5.65 -9.21
C PRO A 63 -5.30 6.02 -8.52
N ASP A 64 -5.97 7.03 -9.05
CA ASP A 64 -7.23 7.57 -8.48
C ASP A 64 -8.39 6.57 -8.48
N ASN A 65 -8.34 5.55 -9.34
CA ASN A 65 -9.34 4.49 -9.43
C ASN A 65 -9.15 3.36 -8.38
N VAL A 66 -8.12 3.46 -7.53
CA VAL A 66 -7.85 2.47 -6.48
C VAL A 66 -8.45 2.93 -5.16
N HIS A 67 -9.20 2.05 -4.51
CA HIS A 67 -9.72 2.27 -3.17
C HIS A 67 -8.75 1.77 -2.09
N TYR A 68 -8.78 2.41 -0.92
CA TYR A 68 -7.89 2.09 0.19
C TYR A 68 -8.65 1.52 1.38
N VAL A 69 -8.07 0.51 2.02
CA VAL A 69 -8.49 0.04 3.36
C VAL A 69 -7.28 0.15 4.27
N PHE A 70 -7.40 0.93 5.36
CA PHE A 70 -6.34 1.07 6.36
C PHE A 70 -6.70 0.29 7.61
N LEU A 71 -5.84 -0.64 8.00
CA LEU A 71 -5.91 -1.39 9.25
C LEU A 71 -4.84 -0.86 10.21
N SER A 72 -5.20 -0.69 11.48
CA SER A 72 -4.34 -0.03 12.46
C SER A 72 -4.69 -0.46 13.87
N ALA A 73 -3.68 -0.56 14.74
CA ALA A 73 -3.86 -0.35 16.16
C ALA A 73 -4.46 1.04 16.46
N THR A 74 -5.07 1.22 17.64
CA THR A 74 -5.73 2.46 18.04
C THR A 74 -4.81 3.67 17.92
N ILE A 75 -5.16 4.62 17.04
CA ILE A 75 -4.47 5.90 16.88
C ILE A 75 -5.40 7.06 17.25
N PRO A 76 -4.91 8.10 17.94
CA PRO A 76 -5.74 9.21 18.40
C PRO A 76 -6.27 10.11 17.26
N ASN A 77 -5.65 10.04 16.08
CA ASN A 77 -5.94 10.91 14.94
C ASN A 77 -6.52 10.14 13.73
N ALA A 78 -7.16 8.99 13.94
CA ALA A 78 -7.67 8.13 12.87
C ALA A 78 -8.57 8.89 11.86
N ARG A 79 -9.44 9.79 12.33
CA ARG A 79 -10.31 10.60 11.46
C ARG A 79 -9.55 11.61 10.60
N GLN A 80 -8.51 12.24 11.17
CA GLN A 80 -7.67 13.16 10.41
C GLN A 80 -6.88 12.40 9.33
N PHE A 81 -6.40 11.20 9.67
CA PHE A 81 -5.72 10.33 8.73
C PHE A 81 -6.65 9.87 7.60
N ALA A 82 -7.86 9.40 7.92
CA ALA A 82 -8.84 8.96 6.92
C ALA A 82 -9.42 10.11 6.07
N GLY A 83 -9.28 11.36 6.51
CA GLY A 83 -9.64 12.53 5.72
C GLY A 83 -8.59 12.95 4.69
N LEU A 84 -7.47 12.22 4.58
CA LEU A 84 -6.59 12.34 3.41
C LEU A 84 -7.31 11.72 2.20
N ARG A 85 -7.83 12.61 1.35
CA ARG A 85 -8.74 12.46 0.20
C ARG A 85 -10.22 12.70 0.50
#